data_AF-A0A8I3A3X7-F1
#
_entry.id   AF-A0A8I3A3X7-F1
#
_cell.length_a   1.000
_cell.length_b   1.000
_cell.length_c   1.000
_cell.angle_alpha   90.00
_cell.angle_beta   90.00
_cell.angle_gamma   90.00
#
_symmetry.space_group_name_H-M   'P 1'
#
loop_
_entity.id
_entity.type
_entity.pdbx_description
1 polymer ?
#
loop_
_entity_poly.entity_id
_entity_poly.type
_entity_poly.pdbx_seq_one_letter_code
_entity_poly.pdbx_strand_id
1 'polypeptide(L)'
;MDPLAHHPASEKTSILVDFEIETFTPYIIYPSLHDFLEKLDSAEPHRGWSKLFLVPLTRMGVQHLDDIDLVTPECLYVFHRLPPIVIMDLLARIHETIQTIHQTRPLVEAKNHVNFVGYVHELA
;
A
#
# COMPACT_ATOMS: atom_id res chain seq x y z
N MET A 1 15.42 -50.60 -44.46
CA MET A 1 15.01 -49.40 -45.22
C MET A 1 13.88 -48.76 -44.44
N ASP A 2 14.05 -47.46 -44.14
CA ASP A 2 13.10 -46.48 -43.58
C ASP A 2 12.59 -46.65 -42.13
N PRO A 3 12.39 -45.55 -41.38
CA PRO A 3 13.50 -44.79 -40.77
C PRO A 3 13.29 -44.54 -39.27
N LEU A 4 14.38 -44.11 -38.60
CA LEU A 4 14.39 -43.60 -37.24
C LEU A 4 13.32 -42.51 -37.07
N ALA A 5 12.38 -42.74 -36.16
CA ALA A 5 11.53 -41.68 -35.63
C ALA A 5 12.42 -40.73 -34.81
N HIS A 6 12.90 -39.67 -35.46
CA HIS A 6 13.39 -38.49 -34.78
C HIS A 6 12.21 -37.88 -34.00
N HIS A 7 12.08 -38.24 -32.73
CA HIS A 7 11.44 -37.33 -31.80
C HIS A 7 12.28 -36.06 -31.78
N PRO A 8 11.73 -34.88 -32.15
CA PRO A 8 12.39 -33.65 -31.76
C PRO A 8 12.48 -33.71 -30.24
N ALA A 9 13.71 -33.62 -29.72
CA ALA A 9 13.91 -33.36 -28.31
C ALA A 9 12.98 -32.20 -27.96
N SER A 10 11.99 -32.47 -27.10
CA SER A 10 11.19 -31.42 -26.50
C SER A 10 12.16 -30.62 -25.65
N GLU A 11 12.83 -29.66 -26.28
CA GLU A 11 13.60 -28.64 -25.59
C GLU A 11 12.63 -28.01 -24.60
N LYS A 12 12.84 -28.30 -23.32
CA LYS A 12 12.19 -27.58 -22.24
C LYS A 12 12.70 -26.15 -22.36
N THR A 13 12.01 -25.32 -23.12
CA THR A 13 12.21 -23.87 -23.12
C THR A 13 11.67 -23.36 -21.79
N SER A 14 12.54 -23.26 -20.78
CA SER A 14 12.24 -22.48 -19.59
C SER A 14 12.32 -21.00 -19.98
N ILE A 15 11.17 -20.33 -20.05
CA ILE A 15 11.09 -18.88 -20.33
C ILE A 15 11.52 -18.07 -19.09
N LEU A 16 11.62 -18.73 -17.93
CA LEU A 16 11.76 -18.10 -16.62
C LEU A 16 12.72 -18.95 -15.77
N VAL A 17 14.03 -18.78 -15.98
CA VAL A 17 15.08 -19.28 -15.08
C VAL A 17 15.70 -18.05 -14.41
N ASP A 18 15.72 -18.05 -13.07
CA ASP A 18 16.36 -17.04 -12.21
C ASP A 18 16.08 -15.58 -12.53
N PHE A 19 14.89 -15.09 -12.14
CA PHE A 19 14.77 -13.69 -11.75
C PHE A 19 14.34 -13.63 -10.29
N GLU A 20 15.25 -13.09 -9.48
CA GLU A 20 14.99 -12.69 -8.12
C GLU A 20 14.24 -11.36 -8.18
N ILE A 21 12.95 -11.36 -7.86
CA ILE A 21 12.24 -10.09 -7.64
C ILE A 21 12.60 -9.66 -6.22
N GLU A 22 13.66 -8.88 -6.11
CA GLU A 22 13.96 -8.15 -4.89
C GLU A 22 12.85 -7.12 -4.63
N THR A 23 11.88 -7.46 -3.78
CA THR A 23 10.96 -6.46 -3.24
C THR A 23 11.66 -5.69 -2.13
N PHE A 24 12.69 -4.91 -2.46
CA PHE A 24 13.21 -3.86 -1.58
C PHE A 24 12.27 -2.67 -1.61
N THR A 25 11.14 -2.80 -0.93
CA THR A 25 10.35 -1.63 -0.55
C THR A 25 10.19 -1.63 0.96
N PRO A 26 10.63 -0.58 1.65
CA PRO A 26 10.03 -0.32 2.94
C PRO A 26 8.54 -0.06 2.61
N TYR A 27 7.62 -0.91 3.02
CA TYR A 27 6.19 -0.75 2.69
C TYR A 27 5.56 0.28 3.64
N ILE A 28 5.09 1.41 3.12
CA ILE A 28 4.48 2.44 3.98
C ILE A 28 3.16 1.88 4.51
N ILE A 29 2.98 1.89 5.83
CA ILE A 29 1.70 1.52 6.45
C ILE A 29 1.01 2.82 6.80
N TYR A 30 -0.09 3.12 6.12
CA TYR A 30 -0.94 4.24 6.45
C TYR A 30 -1.89 3.85 7.59
N PRO A 31 -2.19 4.78 8.52
CA PRO A 31 -3.22 4.57 9.53
C PRO A 31 -4.57 4.25 8.88
N SER A 32 -5.36 3.40 9.54
CA SER A 32 -6.77 3.26 9.16
C SER A 32 -7.50 4.58 9.38
N LEU A 33 -8.54 4.82 8.58
CA LEU A 33 -9.42 5.97 8.74
C LEU A 33 -10.02 6.02 10.15
N HIS A 34 -10.43 4.86 10.68
CA HIS A 34 -11.01 4.75 12.02
C HIS A 34 -10.01 5.21 13.09
N ASP A 35 -8.80 4.66 13.11
CA ASP A 35 -7.79 4.99 14.11
C ASP A 35 -7.37 6.45 14.04
N PHE A 36 -7.33 7.02 12.82
CA PHE A 36 -7.02 8.43 12.63
C PHE A 36 -8.12 9.34 13.22
N LEU A 37 -9.39 9.06 12.90
CA LEU A 37 -10.50 9.88 13.39
C LEU A 37 -10.69 9.75 14.91
N GLU A 38 -10.47 8.57 15.48
CA GLU A 38 -10.51 8.36 16.94
C GLU A 38 -9.40 9.14 17.66
N LYS A 39 -8.20 9.22 17.07
CA LYS A 39 -7.11 10.07 17.58
C LYS A 39 -7.49 11.55 17.52
N LEU A 40 -8.11 12.00 16.43
CA LEU A 40 -8.57 13.38 16.33
C LEU A 40 -9.67 13.70 17.35
N ASP A 41 -10.61 12.79 17.58
CA ASP A 41 -11.63 12.95 18.62
C ASP A 41 -11.04 12.97 20.03
N SER A 42 -9.98 12.20 20.28
CA SER A 42 -9.26 12.24 21.55
C SER A 42 -8.54 13.57 21.76
N ALA A 43 -7.96 14.15 20.70
CA ALA A 43 -7.27 15.43 20.75
C ALA A 43 -8.24 16.63 20.81
N GLU A 44 -9.38 16.54 20.12
CA GLU A 44 -10.38 17.60 20.00
C GLU A 44 -11.81 17.06 20.22
N PRO A 45 -12.19 16.68 21.46
CA PRO A 45 -13.45 15.96 21.72
C PRO A 45 -14.73 16.71 21.32
N HIS A 46 -14.65 18.04 21.24
CA HIS A 46 -15.78 18.90 20.90
C HIS A 46 -16.05 18.97 19.39
N ARG A 47 -15.12 18.48 18.54
CA ARG A 47 -15.27 18.51 17.07
C ARG A 47 -16.10 17.35 16.53
N GLY A 48 -16.01 16.16 17.15
CA GLY A 48 -16.76 14.98 16.71
C GLY A 48 -16.38 14.53 15.30
N TRP A 49 -15.08 14.48 15.00
CA TRP A 49 -14.49 14.10 13.73
C TRP A 49 -15.01 12.76 13.22
N SER A 50 -15.04 11.71 14.06
CA SER A 50 -15.55 10.40 13.65
C SER A 50 -17.02 10.47 13.27
N LYS A 51 -17.82 11.20 14.05
CA LYS A 51 -19.25 11.39 13.78
C LYS A 51 -19.50 12.10 12.45
N LEU A 52 -18.65 13.06 12.10
CA LEU A 52 -18.79 13.84 10.88
C LEU A 52 -18.31 13.08 9.64
N PHE A 53 -17.21 12.34 9.74
CA PHE A 53 -16.47 11.88 8.56
C PHE A 53 -16.35 10.37 8.37
N LEU A 54 -16.54 9.56 9.42
CA LEU A 54 -16.35 8.12 9.30
C LEU A 54 -17.27 7.52 8.25
N VAL A 55 -18.59 7.77 8.36
CA VAL A 55 -19.57 7.23 7.41
C VAL A 55 -19.42 7.83 6.00
N PRO A 56 -19.29 9.17 5.82
CA PRO A 56 -19.05 9.75 4.49
C PRO A 56 -17.84 9.16 3.77
N LEU A 57 -16.68 9.11 4.42
CA LEU A 57 -15.44 8.68 3.79
C LEU A 57 -15.42 7.16 3.53
N THR A 58 -15.94 6.35 4.46
CA THR A 58 -16.07 4.90 4.24
C THR A 58 -16.96 4.59 3.03
N ARG A 59 -18.06 5.34 2.84
CA ARG A 59 -18.94 5.16 1.68
C ARG A 59 -18.30 5.56 0.35
N MET A 60 -17.27 6.39 0.39
CA MET A 60 -16.44 6.75 -0.77
C MET A 60 -15.28 5.79 -0.99
N GLY A 61 -15.15 4.74 -0.17
CA GLY A 61 -14.12 3.72 -0.30
C GLY A 61 -12.85 3.98 0.50
N VAL A 62 -12.82 5.03 1.34
CA VAL A 62 -11.66 5.34 2.17
C VAL A 62 -11.59 4.37 3.35
N GLN A 63 -10.54 3.55 3.39
CA GLN A 63 -10.24 2.63 4.51
C GLN A 63 -8.97 3.07 5.26
N HIS A 64 -7.99 3.57 4.52
CA HIS A 64 -6.71 4.07 5.02
C HIS A 64 -6.47 5.50 4.54
N LEU A 65 -5.51 6.20 5.14
CA LEU A 65 -5.27 7.61 4.80
C LEU A 65 -4.78 7.82 3.36
N ASP A 66 -4.12 6.84 2.74
CA ASP A 66 -3.72 6.89 1.34
C ASP A 66 -4.89 6.77 0.35
N ASP A 67 -6.04 6.25 0.79
CA ASP A 67 -7.24 6.23 -0.04
C ASP A 67 -7.88 7.64 -0.19
N ILE A 68 -7.35 8.66 0.47
CA ILE A 68 -7.94 10.01 0.45
C ILE A 68 -7.95 10.64 -0.95
N ASP A 69 -7.06 10.20 -1.84
CA ASP A 69 -7.01 10.62 -3.25
C ASP A 69 -8.29 10.22 -4.03
N LEU A 70 -9.08 9.28 -3.50
CA LEU A 70 -10.39 8.91 -4.05
C LEU A 70 -11.48 9.96 -3.77
N VAL A 71 -11.22 10.91 -2.87
CA VAL A 71 -12.22 11.86 -2.36
C VAL A 71 -11.85 13.28 -2.76
N THR A 72 -12.78 13.94 -3.46
CA THR A 72 -12.68 15.39 -3.67
C THR A 72 -13.49 16.15 -2.61
N PRO A 73 -13.07 17.37 -2.23
CA PRO A 73 -13.85 18.22 -1.34
C PRO A 73 -15.29 18.44 -1.82
N GLU A 74 -15.49 18.55 -3.14
CA GLU A 74 -16.79 18.74 -3.76
C GLU A 74 -17.73 17.56 -3.51
N CYS A 75 -17.22 16.32 -3.54
CA CYS A 75 -18.02 15.13 -3.24
C CYS A 75 -18.54 15.16 -1.79
N LEU A 76 -17.70 15.55 -0.83
CA LEU A 76 -18.11 15.69 0.57
C LEU A 76 -19.15 16.81 0.75
N TYR A 77 -19.00 17.92 0.04
CA TYR A 77 -19.97 19.01 0.08
C TYR A 77 -21.31 18.62 -0.56
N VAL A 78 -21.29 18.05 -1.77
CA VAL A 78 -22.51 17.74 -2.55
C VAL A 78 -23.29 16.60 -1.91
N PHE A 79 -22.63 15.50 -1.56
CA PHE A 79 -23.30 14.28 -1.10
C PHE A 79 -23.54 14.25 0.41
N HIS A 80 -22.71 14.92 1.21
CA HIS A 80 -22.80 14.88 2.67
C HIS A 80 -23.09 16.23 3.31
N ARG A 81 -23.22 17.31 2.52
CA ARG A 81 -23.54 18.67 3.00
C ARG A 81 -22.62 19.16 4.10
N LEU A 82 -21.38 18.66 4.13
CA LEU A 82 -20.38 19.07 5.10
C LEU A 82 -19.89 20.50 4.76
N PRO A 83 -19.70 21.38 5.75
CA PRO A 83 -19.22 22.74 5.48
C PRO A 83 -17.83 22.71 4.83
N PRO A 84 -17.56 23.52 3.77
CA PRO A 84 -16.26 23.53 3.10
C PRO A 84 -15.08 23.73 4.04
N ILE A 85 -15.22 24.62 5.03
CA ILE A 85 -14.15 24.87 6.02
C ILE A 85 -13.81 23.63 6.85
N VAL A 86 -14.80 22.81 7.19
CA VAL A 86 -14.63 21.60 8.00
C VAL A 86 -14.01 20.49 7.15
N ILE A 87 -14.40 20.39 5.87
CA ILE A 87 -13.77 19.48 4.91
C ILE A 87 -12.29 19.80 4.73
N MET A 88 -11.97 21.07 4.50
CA MET A 88 -10.59 21.51 4.29
C MET A 88 -9.72 21.31 5.52
N ASP A 89 -10.25 21.55 6.72
CA ASP A 89 -9.53 21.31 8.00
C ASP A 89 -9.16 19.82 8.15
N LEU A 90 -10.09 18.90 7.84
CA LEU A 90 -9.78 17.47 7.86
C LEU A 90 -8.69 17.10 6.83
N LEU A 91 -8.85 17.54 5.58
CA LEU A 91 -7.93 17.18 4.50
C LEU A 91 -6.51 17.71 4.77
N ALA A 92 -6.38 18.91 5.32
CA ALA A 92 -5.09 19.46 5.73
C ALA A 92 -4.39 18.54 6.74
N ARG A 93 -5.12 18.06 7.76
CA ARG A 93 -4.58 17.17 8.80
C ARG A 93 -4.19 15.80 8.27
N ILE A 94 -4.96 15.26 7.32
CA ILE A 94 -4.61 14.01 6.64
C ILE A 94 -3.31 14.19 5.87
N HIS A 95 -3.18 15.27 5.09
CA HIS A 95 -1.97 15.57 4.33
C HIS A 95 -0.74 15.78 5.24
N GLU A 96 -0.88 16.51 6.34
CA GLU A 96 0.20 16.68 7.32
C GLU A 96 0.64 15.33 7.93
N THR A 97 -0.32 14.46 8.23
CA THR A 97 -0.05 13.12 8.77
C THR A 97 0.69 12.25 7.75
N ILE A 98 0.21 12.22 6.51
CA ILE A 98 0.85 11.51 5.39
C ILE A 98 2.28 12.05 5.19
N GLN A 99 2.45 13.37 5.12
CA GLN A 99 3.76 14.00 4.96
C GLN A 99 4.72 13.61 6.09
N THR A 100 4.24 13.57 7.33
CA THR A 100 5.02 13.13 8.49
C THR A 100 5.47 11.67 8.36
N ILE A 101 4.58 10.78 7.92
CA ILE A 101 4.91 9.36 7.67
C ILE A 101 6.02 9.23 6.61
N HIS A 102 5.95 10.04 5.54
CA HIS A 102 6.97 10.03 4.49
C HIS A 102 8.33 10.59 4.95
N GLN A 103 8.35 11.55 5.87
CA GLN A 103 9.58 12.19 6.35
C GLN A 103 10.29 11.39 7.45
N THR A 104 9.55 10.63 8.26
CA THR A 104 10.09 9.94 9.45
C THR A 104 10.75 8.60 9.15
N ARG A 105 10.82 8.16 7.89
CA ARG A 105 11.33 6.84 7.54
C ARG A 105 12.85 6.83 7.28
N PRO A 106 13.65 6.02 8.01
CA PRO A 106 15.06 5.85 7.71
C PRO A 106 15.22 5.03 6.42
N LEU A 107 16.05 5.52 5.49
CA LEU A 107 16.64 4.73 4.42
C LEU A 107 17.46 3.61 5.08
N VAL A 108 16.90 2.41 5.20
CA VAL A 108 17.67 1.24 5.65
C VAL A 108 18.61 0.87 4.50
N GLU A 109 19.87 1.31 4.59
CA GLU A 109 20.95 0.85 3.70
C GLU A 109 21.15 -0.66 3.91
N ALA A 110 20.70 -1.45 2.92
CA ALA A 110 20.97 -2.88 2.89
C ALA A 110 22.44 -3.13 2.49
N LYS A 111 23.31 -3.32 3.48
CA LYS A 111 24.57 -4.06 3.29
C LYS A 111 24.46 -5.37 4.05
N ASN A 112 24.10 -6.45 3.36
CA ASN A 112 24.41 -7.80 3.80
C ASN A 112 24.56 -8.71 2.58
N HIS A 113 25.82 -8.96 2.19
CA HIS A 113 26.18 -10.06 1.29
C HIS A 113 26.01 -11.38 2.03
N VAL A 114 25.22 -12.31 1.49
CA VAL A 114 25.25 -13.72 1.92
C VAL A 114 25.33 -14.60 0.67
N ASN A 115 26.50 -15.19 0.44
CA ASN A 115 26.68 -16.28 -0.52
C ASN A 115 26.26 -17.58 0.15
N PHE A 116 25.28 -18.29 -0.42
CA PHE A 116 25.02 -19.68 -0.03
C PHE A 116 25.19 -20.60 -1.25
N VAL A 117 26.21 -21.46 -1.19
CA VAL A 117 26.46 -22.50 -2.19
C VAL A 117 25.84 -23.80 -1.67
N GLY A 118 24.73 -24.21 -2.28
CA GLY A 118 24.13 -25.53 -2.06
C GLY A 118 24.36 -26.44 -3.25
N TYR A 119 25.21 -27.46 -3.10
CA TYR A 119 25.31 -28.57 -4.05
C TYR A 119 24.16 -29.56 -3.81
N VAL A 120 23.45 -29.98 -4.86
CA VAL A 120 22.47 -31.08 -4.78
C VAL A 120 23.14 -32.37 -5.21
N HIS A 121 23.18 -33.32 -4.28
CA HIS A 121 23.68 -34.67 -4.45
C HIS A 121 22.76 -35.46 -5.40
N GLU A 122 23.33 -36.08 -6.43
CA GLU A 122 22.62 -37.07 -7.26
C GLU A 122 22.23 -38.28 -6.41
N LEU A 123 20.97 -38.69 -6.48
CA LEU A 123 20.52 -40.01 -6.06
C LEU A 123 20.27 -40.86 -7.30
N ALA A 124 21.09 -41.92 -7.36
CA ALA A 124 21.18 -43.09 -8.25
C ALA A 124 20.03 -43.36 -9.24
#